data_AF-A0A7C3QTE0-F1
#
_entry.id   AF-A0A7C3QTE0-F1
#
_cell.length_a   1.000
_cell.length_b   1.000
_cell.length_c   1.000
_cell.angle_alpha   90.00
_cell.angle_beta   90.00
_cell.angle_gamma   90.00
#
_symmetry.space_group_name_H-M   'P 1'
#
loop_
_entity.id
_entity.type
_entity.pdbx_description
1 polymer ?
#
loop_
_entity_poly.entity_id
_entity_poly.type
_entity_poly.pdbx_seq_one_letter_code
_entity_poly.pdbx_strand_id
1 'polypeptide(L)' 'MSKPKLALYWAASCGGCEIAVLDVEEKILDVANFFDIVF' A
#
# COMPACT_ATOMS: atom_id res chain seq x y z
N MET A 1 11.36 -1.29 -17.34
CA MET A 1 9.90 -1.53 -17.15
C MET A 1 9.40 -0.49 -16.17
N SER A 2 8.22 0.08 -16.39
CA SER A 2 7.57 0.95 -15.38
C SER A 2 7.19 0.11 -14.17
N LYS A 3 7.29 0.68 -12.96
CA LYS A 3 6.81 -0.02 -11.76
C LYS A 3 5.31 -0.31 -11.90
N PRO A 4 4.82 -1.46 -11.40
CA PRO A 4 3.39 -1.70 -11.29
C PRO A 4 2.75 -0.63 -10.40
N LYS A 5 1.50 -0.26 -10.70
CA LYS A 5 0.76 0.74 -9.93
C LYS A 5 0.00 0.06 -8.80
N LEU A 6 0.04 0.64 -7.61
CA LEU A 6 -0.71 0.21 -6.44
C LEU A 6 -1.62 1.34 -5.97
N ALA A 7 -2.89 1.02 -5.70
CA ALA A 7 -3.87 1.93 -5.12
C ALA A 7 -4.60 1.26 -3.95
N LEU A 8 -4.80 1.99 -2.86
CA LEU A 8 -5.53 1.55 -1.68
C LEU A 8 -6.72 2.48 -1.45
N TYR A 9 -7.91 2.05 -1.86
CA TYR A 9 -9.13 2.85 -1.69
C TYR A 9 -9.82 2.52 -0.36
N TRP A 10 -9.81 3.50 0.55
CA TRP A 10 -10.62 3.47 1.75
C TRP A 10 -12.05 3.92 1.43
N ALA A 11 -12.96 2.95 1.26
CA ALA A 11 -14.39 3.18 1.03
C ALA A 11 -15.13 3.46 2.35
N ALA A 12 -16.24 2.75 2.63
CA ALA A 12 -16.92 2.77 3.93
C ALA A 12 -16.36 1.69 4.90
N SER A 13 -15.04 1.48 4.88
CA SER A 13 -14.37 0.50 5.77
C SER A 13 -14.02 1.15 7.12
N CYS A 14 -13.67 0.34 8.12
CA CYS A 14 -13.15 0.82 9.40
C CYS A 14 -11.66 1.22 9.36
N GLY A 15 -10.99 1.09 8.22
CA GLY A 15 -9.54 1.36 8.08
C GLY A 15 -8.64 0.19 8.48
N GLY A 16 -9.20 -0.92 8.99
CA GLY A 16 -8.40 -2.03 9.50
C GLY A 16 -7.57 -2.74 8.44
N CYS A 17 -8.07 -2.84 7.20
CA CYS A 17 -7.34 -3.47 6.10
C CYS A 17 -6.14 -2.63 5.67
N GLU A 18 -6.29 -1.30 5.68
CA GLU A 18 -5.27 -0.33 5.32
C GLU A 18 -4.18 -0.29 6.41
N ILE A 19 -4.58 -0.35 7.68
CA ILE A 19 -3.63 -0.48 8.80
C ILE A 19 -2.87 -1.80 8.71
N ALA A 20 -3.53 -2.92 8.37
CA ALA A 20 -2.85 -4.21 8.20
C ALA A 20 -1.78 -4.19 7.09
N VAL A 21 -1.93 -3.34 6.07
CA VAL A 21 -0.87 -3.11 5.06
C VAL A 21 0.32 -2.36 5.67
N LEU A 22 0.09 -1.39 6.56
CA LEU A 22 1.16 -0.67 7.27
C LEU A 22 1.84 -1.54 8.35
N ASP A 23 1.14 -2.57 8.84
CA ASP A 23 1.62 -3.49 9.88
C ASP A 23 2.65 -4.52 9.37
N VAL A 24 3.09 -4.40 8.10
CA VAL A 24 4.26 -5.12 7.58
C VAL A 24 5.60 -4.49 8.01
N GLU A 25 5.53 -3.47 8.87
CA GLU A 25 6.67 -2.75 9.46
C GLU A 25 7.64 -2.22 8.38
N GLU A 26 8.94 -2.43 8.56
CA GLU A 26 9.98 -1.93 7.65
C GLU A 26 9.87 -2.47 6.22
N LYS A 27 9.18 -3.61 6.02
CA LYS A 27 8.93 -4.15 4.66
C LYS A 27 8.07 -3.25 3.80
N ILE A 28 7.40 -2.25 4.39
CA ILE A 28 6.66 -1.23 3.63
C ILE A 28 7.59 -0.44 2.70
N LEU A 29 8.89 -0.33 3.04
CA LEU A 29 9.90 0.30 2.21
C LEU A 29 10.14 -0.49 0.91
N ASP A 30 10.10 -1.83 0.99
CA ASP A 30 10.21 -2.70 -0.18
C ASP A 30 8.98 -2.57 -1.08
N VAL A 31 7.79 -2.47 -0.49
CA VAL A 31 6.53 -2.23 -1.21
C VAL A 31 6.60 -0.88 -1.95
N ALA A 32 7.02 0.20 -1.27
CA ALA A 32 7.17 1.52 -1.87
C ALA A 32 8.27 1.58 -2.95
N ASN A 33 9.32 0.76 -2.82
CA ASN A 33 10.35 0.64 -3.85
C ASN A 33 9.87 -0.13 -5.07
N PHE A 34 9.01 -1.14 -4.90
CA PHE A 34 8.52 -1.98 -5.99
C PHE A 34 7.37 -1.34 -6.78
N PHE A 35 6.45 -0.64 -6.11
CA PHE A 35 5.25 -0.07 -6.74
C PHE A 35 5.32 1.45 -6.95
N ASP A 36 4.61 1.94 -7.97
CA ASP A 36 4.18 3.34 -8.03
C ASP A 36 2.87 3.46 -7.26
N ILE A 37 2.90 4.07 -6.07
CA ILE A 37 1.70 4.31 -5.27
C ILE A 37 0.93 5.49 -5.88
N VAL A 38 -0.29 5.24 -6.35
CA VAL A 38 -1.05 6.22 -7.14
C VAL A 38 -2.33 6.72 -6.47
N PHE A 39 -2.77 6.07 -5.39
CA PHE A 39 -3.88 6.51 -4.56
C PHE A 39 -3.93 5.72 -3.25
#